data_AF-A0A3N0ZL45-F1
#
_entry.id   AF-A0A3N0ZL45-F1
#
_cell.length_a   1.000
_cell.length_b   1.000
_cell.length_c   1.000
_cell.angle_alpha   90.00
_cell.angle_beta   90.00
_cell.angle_gamma   90.00
#
_symmetry.space_group_name_H-M   'P 1'
#
loop_
_entity.id
_entity.type
_entity.pdbx_description
1 polymer ?
#
loop_
_entity_poly.entity_id
_entity_poly.type
_entity_poly.pdbx_seq_one_letter_code
_entity_poly.pdbx_strand_id
1 'polypeptide(L)'
;MLAVLLFSCIKDNSSSITNSISENAVVLPPPSTSYIVIVDKDGNRFETEIQDKVLDDGTRISQKIQDCINNSRNHGDFVSCMAHLTNWLMKNGYITNKEKGILMNIAARANLP
;
A
#
# COMPACT_ATOMS: atom_id res chain seq x y z
N MET A 1 30.24 -13.95 46.13
CA MET A 1 29.53 -12.83 45.47
C MET A 1 29.08 -13.29 44.10
N LEU A 2 27.75 -13.33 43.94
CA LEU A 2 26.94 -13.34 42.72
C LEU A 2 27.28 -14.30 41.56
N ALA A 3 26.47 -15.37 41.48
CA ALA A 3 26.33 -16.26 40.34
C ALA A 3 25.58 -15.58 39.19
N VAL A 4 26.09 -15.74 37.97
CA VAL A 4 25.45 -15.30 36.72
C VAL A 4 24.59 -16.44 36.20
N LEU A 5 23.27 -16.30 36.28
CA LEU A 5 22.32 -17.22 35.65
C LEU A 5 22.00 -16.72 34.24
N LEU A 6 22.50 -17.44 33.24
CA LEU A 6 22.15 -17.30 31.84
C LEU A 6 20.75 -17.88 31.63
N PHE A 7 19.79 -17.04 31.29
CA PHE A 7 18.50 -17.45 30.73
C PHE A 7 18.37 -16.89 29.33
N SER A 8 18.27 -17.75 28.32
CA SER A 8 17.36 -17.57 27.19
C SER A 8 17.21 -18.86 26.39
N CYS A 9 16.07 -19.48 26.67
CA CYS A 9 15.20 -20.38 25.91
C CYS A 9 15.70 -21.08 24.63
N ILE A 10 15.62 -22.40 24.72
CA ILE A 10 15.49 -23.41 23.67
C ILE A 10 14.26 -23.07 22.80
N LYS A 11 14.43 -23.08 21.47
CA LYS A 11 13.29 -23.16 20.53
C LYS A 11 13.00 -24.62 20.29
N ASP A 12 11.87 -25.09 20.82
CA ASP A 12 11.40 -26.45 20.62
C ASP A 12 11.02 -26.69 19.15
N ASN A 13 11.62 -27.74 18.61
CA ASN A 13 11.15 -28.44 17.43
C ASN A 13 9.94 -29.29 17.84
N SER A 14 8.75 -29.01 17.29
CA SER A 14 7.62 -29.94 17.41
C SER A 14 6.86 -30.00 16.09
N SER A 15 7.18 -31.05 15.34
CA SER A 15 6.34 -31.60 14.28
C SER A 15 5.14 -32.30 14.93
N SER A 16 3.91 -31.98 14.49
CA SER A 16 2.77 -32.86 14.79
C SER A 16 1.72 -32.84 13.67
N ILE A 17 1.86 -33.84 12.80
CA ILE A 17 0.85 -34.78 12.28
C ILE A 17 -0.56 -34.24 11.92
N THR A 18 -0.84 -34.38 10.63
CA THR A 18 -2.08 -34.57 9.87
C THR A 18 -3.40 -34.78 10.64
N ASN A 19 -4.44 -34.06 10.21
CA ASN A 19 -5.79 -34.61 10.11
C ASN A 19 -6.42 -34.17 8.78
N SER A 20 -6.67 -35.16 7.92
CA SER A 20 -7.41 -35.06 6.68
C SER A 20 -8.91 -35.02 6.97
N ILE A 21 -9.57 -33.90 6.66
CA ILE A 21 -11.00 -33.87 6.33
C ILE A 21 -11.13 -33.17 4.99
N SER A 22 -11.65 -33.91 4.02
CA SER A 22 -12.03 -33.43 2.69
C SER A 22 -13.20 -32.48 2.81
N GLU A 23 -12.93 -31.18 2.75
CA GLU A 23 -13.86 -30.23 2.16
C GLU A 23 -13.22 -29.74 0.87
N ASN A 24 -13.98 -29.75 -0.22
CA ASN A 24 -13.61 -29.09 -1.47
C ASN A 24 -13.58 -27.57 -1.24
N ALA A 25 -12.67 -27.09 -0.41
CA ALA A 25 -12.29 -25.70 -0.39
C ALA A 25 -11.62 -25.47 -1.75
N VAL A 26 -12.38 -24.86 -2.67
CA VAL A 26 -11.76 -24.08 -3.73
C VAL A 26 -10.90 -23.06 -2.98
N VAL A 27 -9.61 -23.38 -2.80
CA VAL A 27 -8.61 -22.41 -2.45
C VAL A 27 -8.57 -21.49 -3.65
N LEU A 28 -9.49 -20.51 -3.65
CA LEU A 28 -9.36 -19.37 -4.53
C LEU A 28 -7.95 -18.89 -4.29
N PRO A 29 -7.11 -18.75 -5.33
CA PRO A 29 -5.85 -18.05 -5.15
C PRO A 29 -6.19 -16.76 -4.42
N PRO A 30 -5.46 -16.41 -3.34
CA PRO A 30 -5.76 -15.20 -2.59
C PRO A 30 -5.87 -14.07 -3.61
N PRO A 31 -6.90 -13.21 -3.52
CA PRO A 31 -6.99 -12.08 -4.43
C PRO A 31 -5.65 -11.36 -4.34
N SER A 32 -4.94 -11.30 -5.47
CA SER A 32 -3.68 -10.58 -5.60
C SER A 32 -3.99 -9.10 -5.49
N THR A 33 -4.25 -8.68 -4.26
CA THR A 33 -4.74 -7.35 -3.94
C THR A 33 -3.52 -6.45 -4.03
N SER A 34 -3.39 -5.77 -5.17
CA SER A 34 -2.36 -4.76 -5.37
C SER A 34 -2.72 -3.53 -4.55
N TYR A 35 -1.76 -2.99 -3.81
CA TYR A 35 -1.88 -1.73 -3.08
C TYR A 35 -1.07 -0.64 -3.76
N ILE A 36 -1.48 0.61 -3.55
CA ILE A 36 -0.74 1.77 -4.08
C ILE A 36 0.58 1.91 -3.30
N VAL A 37 1.67 2.04 -4.04
CA VAL A 37 2.99 2.40 -3.51
C VAL A 37 3.48 3.62 -4.28
N ILE A 38 3.90 4.65 -3.56
CA ILE A 38 4.51 5.85 -4.15
C ILE A 38 6.00 5.80 -3.81
N VAL A 39 6.87 6.01 -4.81
CA VAL A 39 8.31 6.09 -4.61
C VAL A 39 8.77 7.48 -5.05
N ASP A 40 9.46 8.19 -4.17
CA ASP A 40 9.97 9.52 -4.51
C ASP A 40 11.32 9.44 -5.25
N LYS A 41 11.84 10.60 -5.68
CA LYS A 41 13.08 10.66 -6.44
C LYS A 41 14.33 10.25 -5.64
N ASP A 42 14.24 10.27 -4.31
CA ASP A 42 15.34 9.88 -3.42
C ASP A 42 15.28 8.37 -3.11
N GLY A 43 14.29 7.66 -3.65
CA GLY A 43 14.07 6.23 -3.44
C GLY A 43 13.26 5.90 -2.19
N ASN A 44 12.71 6.89 -1.48
CA ASN A 44 11.84 6.62 -0.34
C ASN A 44 10.53 5.99 -0.81
N ARG A 45 10.15 4.88 -0.19
CA ARG A 45 8.91 4.16 -0.51
C ARG A 45 7.82 4.47 0.50
N PHE A 46 6.69 4.92 0.01
CA PHE A 46 5.45 5.14 0.76
C PHE A 46 4.49 4.02 0.43
N GLU A 47 4.45 3.00 1.29
CA GLU A 47 3.49 1.92 1.20
C GLU A 47 2.14 2.37 1.78
N THR A 48 1.06 1.97 1.13
CA THR A 48 -0.29 2.27 1.58
C THR A 48 -1.10 0.99 1.71
N GLU A 49 -2.16 1.02 2.51
CA GLU A 49 -3.17 -0.04 2.56
C GLU A 49 -4.36 0.27 1.62
N ILE A 50 -4.14 1.17 0.65
CA ILE A 50 -5.17 1.62 -0.29
C ILE A 50 -5.10 0.69 -1.51
N GLN A 51 -6.21 0.03 -1.79
CA GLN A 51 -6.30 -0.88 -2.94
C GLN A 51 -6.09 -0.11 -4.26
N ASP A 52 -5.23 -0.63 -5.11
CA ASP A 52 -4.97 -0.08 -6.45
C ASP A 52 -6.05 -0.54 -7.44
N LYS A 53 -7.21 0.12 -7.37
CA LYS A 53 -8.40 -0.23 -8.16
C LYS A 53 -8.22 0.17 -9.62
N VAL A 54 -8.88 -0.60 -10.51
CA VAL A 54 -9.06 -0.24 -11.91
C VAL A 54 -10.23 0.75 -12.01
N LEU A 55 -10.03 1.84 -12.73
CA LEU A 55 -10.99 2.91 -12.99
C LEU A 55 -11.85 2.57 -14.22
N ASP A 56 -12.91 3.35 -14.44
CA ASP A 56 -13.84 3.13 -15.56
C ASP A 56 -13.18 3.25 -16.94
N ASP A 57 -12.07 3.98 -17.03
CA ASP A 57 -11.27 4.13 -18.26
C ASP A 57 -10.24 3.00 -18.46
N GLY A 58 -10.24 1.98 -17.58
CA GLY A 58 -9.34 0.83 -17.63
C GLY A 58 -7.94 1.09 -17.03
N THR A 59 -7.63 2.31 -16.60
CA THR A 59 -6.37 2.62 -15.92
C THR A 59 -6.44 2.30 -14.42
N ARG A 60 -5.28 2.18 -13.76
CA ARG A 60 -5.20 2.01 -12.31
C ARG A 60 -4.99 3.34 -11.60
N ILE A 61 -5.35 3.42 -10.32
CA ILE A 61 -5.08 4.60 -9.49
C ILE A 61 -3.57 4.92 -9.48
N SER A 62 -2.73 3.90 -9.31
CA SER A 62 -1.26 4.04 -9.35
C SER A 62 -0.79 4.67 -10.66
N GLN A 63 -1.40 4.33 -11.78
CA GLN A 63 -1.07 4.90 -13.08
C GLN A 63 -1.48 6.38 -13.17
N LYS A 64 -2.66 6.76 -12.66
CA LYS A 64 -3.05 8.17 -12.57
C LYS A 64 -2.12 9.00 -11.66
N ILE A 65 -1.64 8.40 -10.57
CA ILE A 65 -0.64 9.05 -9.71
C ILE A 65 0.68 9.24 -10.49
N GLN A 66 1.10 8.24 -11.24
CA GLN A 66 2.28 8.34 -12.09
C GLN A 66 2.11 9.42 -13.17
N ASP A 67 0.91 9.59 -13.72
CA ASP A 67 0.60 10.68 -14.64
C ASP A 67 0.75 12.04 -13.97
N CYS A 68 0.32 12.19 -12.71
CA CYS A 68 0.58 13.42 -11.94
C CYS A 68 2.07 13.70 -11.80
N ILE A 69 2.88 12.68 -11.49
CA ILE A 69 4.35 12.84 -11.36
C ILE A 69 4.97 13.25 -12.70
N ASN A 70 4.62 12.55 -13.78
CA ASN A 70 5.24 12.75 -15.09
C ASN A 70 4.89 14.10 -15.73
N ASN A 71 3.72 14.67 -15.40
CA ASN A 71 3.24 15.90 -16.02
C ASN A 71 3.48 17.16 -15.16
N SER A 72 3.96 17.02 -13.93
CA SER A 72 4.19 18.15 -13.03
C SER A 72 5.57 18.76 -13.24
N ARG A 73 5.67 20.09 -13.16
CA ARG A 73 6.93 20.82 -13.40
C ARG A 73 7.69 21.08 -12.11
N ASN A 74 6.98 21.12 -10.99
CA ASN A 74 7.48 21.50 -9.68
C ASN A 74 6.52 20.98 -8.63
N HIS A 75 7.02 20.70 -7.42
CA HIS A 75 6.27 20.04 -6.34
C HIS A 75 4.84 20.56 -6.11
N GLY A 76 4.62 21.87 -6.26
CA GLY A 76 3.30 22.47 -6.12
C GLY A 76 2.30 22.00 -7.19
N ASP A 77 2.76 21.83 -8.43
CA ASP A 77 1.96 21.29 -9.53
C ASP A 77 1.53 19.85 -9.24
N PHE A 78 2.43 19.01 -8.71
CA PHE A 78 2.08 17.64 -8.33
C PHE A 78 1.13 17.57 -7.16
N VAL A 79 1.37 18.34 -6.09
CA VAL A 79 0.44 18.39 -4.95
C VAL A 79 -0.94 18.86 -5.43
N SER A 80 -1.00 19.81 -6.36
CA SER A 80 -2.24 20.25 -6.99
C SER A 80 -2.91 19.15 -7.84
N CYS A 81 -2.14 18.45 -8.69
CA CYS A 81 -2.64 17.33 -9.48
C CYS A 81 -3.21 16.22 -8.58
N MET A 82 -2.48 15.85 -7.53
CA MET A 82 -2.91 14.88 -6.52
C MET A 82 -4.18 15.32 -5.81
N ALA A 83 -4.33 16.62 -5.50
CA ALA A 83 -5.55 17.15 -4.92
C ALA A 83 -6.75 16.98 -5.86
N HIS A 84 -6.59 17.31 -7.15
CA HIS A 84 -7.64 17.09 -8.15
C HIS A 84 -7.98 15.61 -8.33
N LEU A 85 -6.97 14.76 -8.47
CA LEU A 85 -7.12 13.32 -8.64
C LEU A 85 -7.84 12.69 -7.44
N THR A 86 -7.35 12.92 -6.22
CA THR A 86 -7.93 12.30 -5.01
C THR A 86 -9.34 12.81 -4.71
N ASN A 87 -9.64 14.07 -5.02
CA ASN A 87 -11.02 14.59 -4.97
C ASN A 87 -11.94 13.86 -5.94
N TRP A 88 -11.49 13.66 -7.18
CA TRP A 88 -12.25 12.93 -8.19
C TRP A 88 -12.44 11.47 -7.78
N LEU A 89 -11.39 10.79 -7.31
CA LEU A 89 -11.46 9.40 -6.85
C LEU A 89 -12.44 9.24 -5.69
N MET A 90 -12.40 10.16 -4.72
CA MET A 90 -13.29 10.14 -3.57
C MET A 90 -14.74 10.37 -3.98
N LYS A 91 -14.98 11.35 -4.88
CA LYS A 91 -16.32 11.67 -5.37
C LYS A 91 -16.95 10.49 -6.13
N ASN A 92 -16.16 9.72 -6.86
CA ASN A 92 -16.61 8.55 -7.62
C ASN A 92 -16.57 7.24 -6.80
N GLY A 93 -16.23 7.29 -5.50
CA GLY A 93 -16.27 6.13 -4.62
C GLY A 93 -15.10 5.15 -4.77
N TYR A 94 -14.05 5.50 -5.52
CA TYR A 94 -12.86 4.66 -5.63
C TYR A 94 -12.04 4.66 -4.34
N ILE A 95 -12.03 5.77 -3.61
CA ILE A 95 -11.37 5.89 -2.30
C ILE A 95 -12.30 6.57 -1.29
N THR A 96 -12.04 6.35 -0.02
CA THR A 96 -12.68 7.03 1.11
C THR A 96 -12.00 8.38 1.40
N ASN A 97 -12.65 9.22 2.21
CA ASN A 97 -12.06 10.48 2.66
C ASN A 97 -10.77 10.26 3.49
N LYS A 98 -10.69 9.15 4.25
CA LYS A 98 -9.48 8.79 5.01
C LYS A 98 -8.32 8.48 4.07
N GLU A 99 -8.57 7.67 3.05
CA GLU A 99 -7.56 7.29 2.04
C GLU A 99 -7.09 8.50 1.23
N LYS A 100 -8.00 9.43 0.89
CA LYS A 100 -7.62 10.73 0.33
C LYS A 100 -6.64 11.47 1.25
N GLY A 101 -6.92 11.54 2.55
CA GLY A 101 -6.04 12.21 3.52
C GLY A 101 -4.64 11.59 3.56
N ILE A 102 -4.55 10.26 3.49
CA ILE A 102 -3.27 9.51 3.43
C ILE A 102 -2.50 9.89 2.16
N LEU A 103 -3.14 9.81 0.99
CA LEU A 103 -2.50 10.14 -0.29
C LEU A 103 -2.02 11.60 -0.33
N MET A 104 -2.80 12.53 0.20
CA MET A 104 -2.41 13.95 0.27
C MET A 104 -1.28 14.20 1.27
N ASN A 105 -1.24 13.48 2.40
CA ASN A 105 -0.10 13.56 3.32
C ASN A 105 1.19 13.07 2.67
N ILE A 106 1.11 11.98 1.91
CA ILE A 106 2.25 11.48 1.14
C ILE A 106 2.65 12.49 0.07
N ALA A 107 1.70 13.00 -0.72
CA ALA A 107 1.99 13.96 -1.78
C ALA A 107 2.71 15.22 -1.28
N ALA A 108 2.32 15.73 -0.10
CA ALA A 108 2.95 16.91 0.51
C ALA A 108 4.35 16.65 1.10
N ARG A 109 4.74 15.39 1.29
CA ARG A 109 6.02 15.01 1.94
C ARG A 109 7.00 14.38 0.97
N ALA A 110 6.50 13.72 -0.07
CA ALA A 110 7.30 13.06 -1.07
C ALA A 110 8.12 14.08 -1.85
N ASN A 111 9.38 13.76 -2.10
CA ASN A 111 10.25 14.60 -2.89
C ASN A 111 9.98 14.41 -4.39
N LEU A 112 8.80 14.84 -4.83
CA LEU A 112 8.31 14.72 -6.19
C LEU A 112 8.06 16.11 -6.80
N PRO A 113 8.34 16.31 -8.10
CA PRO A 113 7.86 17.46 -8.85
C PRO A 113 6.36 17.35 -9.03
#